data_AF-A0A1S4CWE7-F1
#
_entry.id   AF-A0A1S4CWE7-F1
#
_cell.length_a   1.000
_cell.length_b   1.000
_cell.length_c   1.000
_cell.angle_alpha   90.00
_cell.angle_beta   90.00
_cell.angle_gamma   90.00
#
_symmetry.space_group_name_H-M   'P 1'
#
loop_
_entity.id
_entity.type
_entity.pdbx_description
1 polymer ?
#
loop_
_entity_poly.entity_id
_entity_poly.type
_entity_poly.pdbx_seq_one_letter_code
_entity_poly.pdbx_strand_id
1 'polypeptide(L)'
;MSRFLSNRGETQPQKVRFDDDTIPDDGEVGGTLKLRISDSNVTEDQEPFMGVKVRRKASILRDYVGDYLDVPSRPYLMKILEKQGDKKVLFADKVLKFTGSGKMKQRILLITDFAVYIVDPDCGALKRRIALAAVEKLCLSELSDNFFAIIIPTEYDLLMASTRKTEVVTTLVEATKSQSDYELDVLFSNRFEYNASSVLIKEVQFEEVEGGVKTRILRK
;
A
#
# COMPACT_ATOMS: atom_id res chain seq x y z
N MET A 1 -38.92 -38.05 -52.66
CA MET A 1 -38.55 -39.24 -51.84
C MET A 1 -38.65 -38.83 -50.38
N SER A 2 -39.42 -39.61 -49.61
CA SER A 2 -39.97 -39.32 -48.27
C SER A 2 -38.94 -39.40 -47.12
N ARG A 3 -39.19 -38.64 -46.03
CA ARG A 3 -39.04 -39.03 -44.59
C ARG A 3 -39.53 -37.88 -43.68
N PHE A 4 -40.70 -38.03 -43.00
CA PHE A 4 -40.93 -38.34 -41.55
C PHE A 4 -40.35 -37.27 -40.58
N LEU A 5 -40.94 -36.76 -39.46
CA LEU A 5 -42.17 -36.85 -38.63
C LEU A 5 -42.16 -35.60 -37.70
N SER A 6 -43.24 -34.84 -37.52
CA SER A 6 -44.30 -34.92 -36.48
C SER A 6 -43.94 -34.58 -35.02
N ASN A 7 -44.34 -33.37 -34.62
CA ASN A 7 -45.05 -32.87 -33.41
C ASN A 7 -44.84 -33.36 -31.96
N ARG A 8 -44.88 -32.34 -31.10
CA ARG A 8 -44.97 -32.24 -29.62
C ARG A 8 -46.21 -32.89 -28.98
N GLY A 9 -46.12 -33.21 -27.68
CA GLY A 9 -47.27 -33.31 -26.76
C GLY A 9 -47.02 -34.04 -25.43
N GLU A 10 -46.84 -33.26 -24.36
CA GLU A 10 -47.22 -33.37 -22.92
C GLU A 10 -47.41 -34.70 -22.12
N THR A 11 -47.28 -34.53 -20.79
CA THR A 11 -47.85 -35.26 -19.61
C THR A 11 -46.97 -36.24 -18.77
N GLN A 12 -46.78 -35.87 -17.48
CA GLN A 12 -46.45 -36.69 -16.28
C GLN A 12 -47.74 -37.39 -15.73
N PRO A 13 -47.84 -38.10 -14.55
CA PRO A 13 -46.87 -38.44 -13.47
C PRO A 13 -47.01 -39.88 -12.85
N GLN A 14 -46.35 -40.12 -11.69
CA GLN A 14 -46.57 -41.12 -10.59
C GLN A 14 -45.57 -42.29 -10.53
N LYS A 15 -45.13 -42.86 -9.38
CA LYS A 15 -45.29 -42.64 -7.92
C LYS A 15 -44.29 -43.60 -7.25
N VAL A 16 -43.57 -43.20 -6.20
CA VAL A 16 -43.37 -44.07 -5.01
C VAL A 16 -43.33 -43.15 -3.79
N ARG A 17 -44.26 -43.41 -2.85
CA ARG A 17 -44.34 -42.85 -1.50
C ARG A 17 -43.64 -43.81 -0.55
N PHE A 18 -43.02 -43.28 0.50
CA PHE A 18 -43.21 -43.79 1.86
C PHE A 18 -43.28 -42.58 2.80
N ASP A 19 -44.43 -42.51 3.48
CA ASP A 19 -44.84 -41.56 4.52
C ASP A 19 -44.02 -41.85 5.80
N ASP A 20 -43.44 -40.83 6.45
CA ASP A 20 -44.01 -39.99 7.53
C ASP A 20 -43.81 -40.63 8.91
N ASP A 21 -43.11 -39.91 9.78
CA ASP A 21 -43.68 -39.52 11.08
C ASP A 21 -42.73 -38.60 11.89
N THR A 22 -43.18 -37.35 12.02
CA THR A 22 -43.14 -36.48 13.21
C THR A 22 -42.06 -35.39 13.35
N ILE A 23 -42.54 -34.14 13.24
CA ILE A 23 -42.00 -32.79 13.60
C ILE A 23 -42.83 -32.32 14.83
N PRO A 24 -42.33 -31.54 15.84
CA PRO A 24 -42.21 -30.04 15.83
C PRO A 24 -41.02 -29.50 16.68
N ASP A 25 -40.63 -28.23 16.75
CA ASP A 25 -40.86 -26.92 16.09
C ASP A 25 -39.93 -25.91 16.86
N ASP A 26 -39.82 -24.67 16.39
CA ASP A 26 -39.15 -23.48 16.94
C ASP A 26 -37.65 -23.36 16.62
N GLY A 27 -37.14 -22.37 15.89
CA GLY A 27 -37.68 -21.12 15.38
C GLY A 27 -36.49 -20.24 14.94
N GLU A 28 -36.80 -19.20 14.16
CA GLU A 28 -35.94 -18.06 13.76
C GLU A 28 -35.06 -18.17 12.50
N VAL A 29 -35.56 -17.45 11.49
CA VAL A 29 -34.96 -17.03 10.25
C VAL A 29 -33.93 -15.93 10.53
N GLY A 30 -32.67 -16.18 10.20
CA GLY A 30 -31.60 -15.18 10.28
C GLY A 30 -30.49 -15.48 9.29
N GLY A 31 -30.77 -15.28 8.00
CA GLY A 31 -29.78 -15.38 6.93
C GLY A 31 -28.68 -14.33 7.09
N THR A 32 -27.61 -14.67 7.79
CA THR A 32 -26.32 -13.98 7.67
C THR A 32 -25.38 -14.92 6.93
N LEU A 33 -25.03 -14.55 5.70
CA LEU A 33 -23.94 -15.15 4.96
C LEU A 33 -22.67 -15.03 5.82
N LYS A 34 -22.32 -16.09 6.55
CA LYS A 34 -20.99 -16.26 7.14
C LYS A 34 -20.03 -16.41 5.97
N LEU A 35 -19.54 -15.28 5.46
CA LEU A 35 -18.30 -15.22 4.71
C LEU A 35 -17.25 -15.90 5.57
N ARG A 36 -16.82 -17.09 5.13
CA ARG A 36 -15.62 -17.72 5.64
C ARG A 36 -14.49 -16.72 5.38
N ILE A 37 -14.10 -16.02 6.45
CA ILE A 37 -12.84 -15.30 6.52
C ILE A 37 -11.79 -16.39 6.31
N SER A 38 -11.24 -16.44 5.10
CA SER A 38 -10.02 -17.18 4.84
C SER A 38 -9.00 -16.68 5.83
N ASP A 39 -8.40 -17.60 6.59
CA ASP A 39 -7.38 -17.34 7.60
C ASP A 39 -6.30 -16.41 7.03
N SER A 40 -6.48 -15.11 7.22
CA SER A 40 -5.49 -14.10 6.95
C SER A 40 -4.38 -14.37 7.94
N ASN A 41 -3.16 -14.59 7.44
CA ASN A 41 -1.95 -14.53 8.24
C ASN A 41 -1.96 -13.23 9.04
N VAL A 42 -2.43 -13.29 10.29
CA VAL A 42 -2.19 -12.27 11.29
C VAL A 42 -0.72 -12.46 11.65
N THR A 43 0.18 -11.83 10.91
CA THR A 43 1.60 -11.89 11.20
C THR A 43 1.85 -11.16 12.51
N GLU A 44 2.22 -11.93 13.53
CA GLU A 44 2.65 -11.47 14.85
C GLU A 44 3.66 -10.32 14.69
N ASP A 45 3.33 -9.14 15.22
CA ASP A 45 4.23 -8.02 15.51
C ASP A 45 4.94 -7.26 14.36
N GLN A 46 4.29 -7.06 13.20
CA GLN A 46 4.53 -5.98 12.21
C GLN A 46 5.90 -5.24 12.26
N GLU A 47 7.03 -5.95 12.10
CA GLU A 47 8.33 -5.38 11.74
C GLU A 47 8.14 -4.59 10.44
N PRO A 48 8.53 -3.30 10.36
CA PRO A 48 9.62 -2.63 11.10
C PRO A 48 9.19 -1.69 12.26
N PHE A 49 8.00 -1.85 12.83
CA PHE A 49 7.48 -0.87 13.80
C PHE A 49 7.42 -1.34 15.25
N MET A 50 7.58 -2.64 15.52
CA MET A 50 7.85 -3.26 16.84
C MET A 50 7.21 -2.56 18.07
N GLY A 51 5.95 -2.16 18.00
CA GLY A 51 5.25 -1.47 19.10
C GLY A 51 5.72 -0.03 19.42
N VAL A 52 6.76 0.49 18.77
CA VAL A 52 7.33 1.83 19.02
C VAL A 52 6.38 2.95 18.54
N LYS A 53 5.52 2.66 17.58
CA LYS A 53 4.69 3.67 16.90
C LYS A 53 3.21 3.55 17.21
N VAL A 54 2.59 4.69 17.54
CA VAL A 54 1.13 4.81 17.64
C VAL A 54 0.50 4.72 16.25
N ARG A 55 -0.30 3.67 16.03
CA ARG A 55 -0.98 3.43 14.75
C ARG A 55 -2.44 3.85 14.78
N ARG A 56 -2.94 4.32 13.64
CA ARG A 56 -4.38 4.50 13.44
C ARG A 56 -5.05 3.14 13.35
N LYS A 57 -6.19 2.95 14.01
CA LYS A 57 -6.98 1.70 13.95
C LYS A 57 -7.27 1.26 12.51
N ALA A 58 -7.58 2.22 11.63
CA ALA A 58 -7.85 1.96 10.21
C ALA A 58 -6.64 1.42 9.42
N SER A 59 -5.41 1.63 9.90
CA SER A 59 -4.20 1.08 9.26
C SER A 59 -3.87 -0.33 9.72
N ILE A 60 -4.39 -0.75 10.88
CA ILE A 60 -4.12 -2.09 11.45
C ILE A 60 -4.95 -3.16 10.73
N LEU A 61 -6.17 -2.82 10.33
CA LEU A 61 -7.15 -3.74 9.73
C LEU A 61 -7.14 -3.73 8.19
N ARG A 62 -6.13 -3.13 7.56
CA ARG A 62 -6.11 -2.94 6.11
C ARG A 62 -5.11 -3.88 5.45
N ASP A 63 -5.59 -4.68 4.51
CA ASP A 63 -4.73 -5.50 3.65
C ASP A 63 -3.89 -4.62 2.71
N TYR A 64 -2.64 -5.04 2.48
CA TYR A 64 -1.76 -4.43 1.49
C TYR A 64 -2.15 -4.89 0.08
N VAL A 65 -2.39 -3.94 -0.82
CA VAL A 65 -2.74 -4.22 -2.24
C VAL A 65 -1.50 -4.05 -3.13
N GLY A 66 -0.55 -3.21 -2.73
CA GLY A 66 0.61 -2.85 -3.54
C GLY A 66 0.28 -1.82 -4.61
N ASP A 67 -0.33 -2.24 -5.72
CA ASP A 67 -0.65 -1.37 -6.85
C ASP A 67 -2.05 -0.74 -6.73
N TYR A 68 -2.11 0.50 -6.27
CA TYR A 68 -3.35 1.28 -6.13
C TYR A 68 -3.67 2.14 -7.35
N LEU A 69 -2.76 2.18 -8.33
CA LEU A 69 -2.94 2.98 -9.54
C LEU A 69 -3.35 2.14 -10.74
N ASP A 70 -3.27 0.82 -10.63
CA ASP A 70 -3.37 -0.11 -11.76
C ASP A 70 -2.34 0.31 -12.82
N VAL A 71 -1.06 0.22 -12.47
CA VAL A 71 0.08 0.59 -13.33
C VAL A 71 0.00 -0.07 -14.71
N PRO A 72 -0.39 -1.37 -14.86
CA PRO A 72 -0.55 -1.99 -16.18
C PRO A 72 -1.54 -1.24 -17.09
N SER A 73 -2.59 -0.61 -16.52
CA SER A 73 -3.55 0.21 -17.28
C SER A 73 -3.01 1.59 -17.68
N ARG A 74 -1.79 1.97 -17.25
CA ARG A 74 -1.20 3.30 -17.44
C ARG A 74 0.04 3.24 -18.34
N PRO A 75 -0.11 3.45 -19.66
CA PRO A 75 1.00 3.31 -20.61
C PRO A 75 2.22 4.18 -20.32
N TYR A 76 2.03 5.37 -19.74
CA TYR A 76 3.15 6.27 -19.42
C TYR A 76 4.02 5.74 -18.26
N LEU A 77 3.43 5.03 -17.29
CA LEU A 77 4.19 4.38 -16.22
C LEU A 77 4.87 3.12 -16.74
N MET A 78 4.16 2.31 -17.54
CA MET A 78 4.74 1.12 -18.17
C MET A 78 5.97 1.46 -19.01
N LYS A 79 5.90 2.52 -19.84
CA LYS A 79 7.05 2.99 -20.63
C LYS A 79 8.25 3.39 -19.77
N ILE A 80 8.04 3.95 -18.57
CA ILE A 80 9.12 4.30 -17.64
C ILE A 80 9.80 3.03 -17.13
N LEU A 81 9.00 2.04 -16.71
CA LEU A 81 9.48 0.77 -16.16
C LEU A 81 10.21 -0.07 -17.22
N GLU A 82 9.61 -0.22 -18.40
CA GLU A 82 10.19 -0.93 -19.55
C GLU A 82 11.55 -0.34 -19.94
N LYS A 83 11.68 0.99 -19.95
CA LYS A 83 12.95 1.67 -20.25
C LYS A 83 14.06 1.33 -19.24
N GLN A 84 13.70 1.02 -18.00
CA GLN A 84 14.65 0.62 -16.94
C GLN A 84 14.81 -0.89 -16.81
N GLY A 85 13.99 -1.68 -17.52
CA GLY A 85 13.97 -3.14 -17.40
C GLY A 85 13.24 -3.67 -16.16
N ASP A 86 12.56 -2.81 -15.40
CA ASP A 86 11.82 -3.21 -14.20
C ASP A 86 10.45 -3.77 -14.60
N LYS A 87 10.10 -4.94 -14.04
CA LYS A 87 8.85 -5.65 -14.39
C LYS A 87 7.92 -5.87 -13.21
N LYS A 88 8.43 -5.76 -11.99
CA LYS A 88 7.70 -6.06 -10.76
C LYS A 88 7.38 -4.78 -10.02
N VAL A 89 6.12 -4.34 -10.08
CA VAL A 89 5.61 -3.26 -9.24
C VAL A 89 5.22 -3.87 -7.89
N LEU A 90 5.84 -3.38 -6.82
CA LEU A 90 5.53 -3.79 -5.45
C LEU A 90 4.55 -2.82 -4.79
N PHE A 91 4.68 -1.53 -5.11
CA PHE A 91 3.77 -0.51 -4.62
C PHE A 91 3.60 0.60 -5.66
N ALA A 92 2.40 1.14 -5.79
CA ALA A 92 2.14 2.36 -6.55
C ALA A 92 0.96 3.14 -5.97
N ASP A 93 1.17 4.39 -5.56
CA ASP A 93 0.09 5.30 -5.14
C ASP A 93 0.50 6.78 -5.32
N LYS A 94 -0.48 7.69 -5.24
CA LYS A 94 -0.23 9.13 -5.14
C LYS A 94 0.12 9.50 -3.70
N VAL A 95 1.25 10.19 -3.52
CA VAL A 95 1.75 10.71 -2.25
C VAL A 95 1.96 12.22 -2.30
N LEU A 96 2.07 12.85 -1.14
CA LEU A 96 2.50 14.26 -1.04
C LEU A 96 4.00 14.32 -0.82
N LYS A 97 4.71 15.03 -1.70
CA LYS A 97 6.14 15.37 -1.55
C LYS A 97 6.30 16.81 -1.04
N PHE A 98 7.16 17.00 -0.05
CA PHE A 98 7.51 18.32 0.47
C PHE A 98 8.80 18.82 -0.20
N THR A 99 8.73 19.95 -0.90
CA THR A 99 9.87 20.47 -1.66
C THR A 99 10.82 21.30 -0.79
N GLY A 100 12.05 21.53 -1.28
CA GLY A 100 13.00 22.47 -0.67
C GLY A 100 12.43 23.89 -0.52
N SER A 101 11.53 24.32 -1.41
CA SER A 101 10.81 25.60 -1.30
C SER A 101 9.66 25.61 -0.29
N GLY A 102 9.36 24.48 0.38
CA GLY A 102 8.25 24.37 1.33
C GLY A 102 6.89 24.11 0.71
N LYS A 103 6.80 23.93 -0.61
CA LYS A 103 5.54 23.59 -1.28
C LYS A 103 5.27 22.09 -1.16
N MET A 104 3.99 21.76 -1.03
CA MET A 104 3.52 20.38 -1.17
C MET A 104 3.20 20.12 -2.64
N LYS A 105 3.67 18.99 -3.17
CA LYS A 105 3.36 18.55 -4.54
C LYS A 105 2.88 17.12 -4.52
N GLN A 106 1.77 16.83 -5.19
CA GLN A 106 1.35 15.46 -5.41
C GLN A 106 2.32 14.77 -6.38
N ARG A 107 2.73 13.55 -6.06
CA ARG A 107 3.62 12.71 -6.86
C ARG A 107 3.09 11.29 -6.87
N ILE A 108 3.33 10.57 -7.95
CA ILE A 108 3.21 9.11 -7.93
C ILE A 108 4.50 8.57 -7.33
N LEU A 109 4.37 7.81 -6.25
CA LEU A 109 5.43 6.98 -5.68
C LEU A 109 5.21 5.56 -6.20
N LEU A 110 6.18 5.06 -6.95
CA LEU A 110 6.18 3.68 -7.44
C LEU A 110 7.45 2.99 -6.92
N ILE A 111 7.28 1.82 -6.33
CA ILE A 111 8.37 1.00 -5.77
C ILE A 111 8.40 -0.31 -6.54
N THR A 112 9.57 -0.65 -7.07
CA THR A 112 9.87 -1.95 -7.67
C THR A 112 10.79 -2.74 -6.74
N ASP A 113 11.16 -3.93 -7.16
CA ASP A 113 12.20 -4.72 -6.52
C ASP A 113 13.61 -4.14 -6.68
N PHE A 114 13.84 -3.12 -7.52
CA PHE A 114 15.17 -2.51 -7.71
C PHE A 114 15.24 -1.02 -7.36
N ALA A 115 14.14 -0.28 -7.50
CA ALA A 115 14.19 1.17 -7.39
C ALA A 115 12.86 1.81 -6.94
N VAL A 116 13.00 3.01 -6.39
CA VAL A 116 11.91 3.94 -6.12
C VAL A 116 11.82 4.96 -7.25
N TYR A 117 10.61 5.20 -7.75
CA TYR A 117 10.31 6.13 -8.81
C TYR A 117 9.39 7.24 -8.30
N ILE A 118 9.77 8.48 -8.61
CA ILE A 118 8.95 9.66 -8.35
C ILE A 118 8.50 10.21 -9.69
N VAL A 119 7.21 10.09 -9.98
CA VAL A 119 6.62 10.53 -11.24
C VAL A 119 5.67 11.70 -10.99
N ASP A 120 5.68 12.67 -11.91
CA ASP A 120 4.72 13.76 -11.89
C ASP A 120 3.38 13.30 -12.48
N PRO A 121 2.29 13.31 -11.70
CA PRO A 121 1.00 12.78 -12.16
C PRO A 121 0.39 13.62 -13.28
N ASP A 122 0.74 14.91 -13.39
CA ASP A 122 0.09 15.83 -14.32
C ASP A 122 0.66 15.69 -15.73
N CYS A 123 1.99 15.53 -15.84
CA CYS A 123 2.67 15.41 -17.14
C CYS A 123 3.24 14.02 -17.42
N GLY A 124 3.09 13.07 -16.50
CA GLY A 124 3.63 11.71 -16.64
C GLY A 124 5.17 11.64 -16.61
N ALA A 125 5.85 12.75 -16.32
CA ALA A 125 7.30 12.82 -16.38
C ALA A 125 7.97 12.17 -15.16
N LEU A 126 8.93 11.28 -15.40
CA LEU A 126 9.83 10.78 -14.36
C LEU A 126 10.65 11.94 -13.79
N LYS A 127 10.50 12.23 -12.50
CA LYS A 127 11.25 13.27 -11.79
C LYS A 127 12.50 12.74 -11.14
N ARG A 128 12.48 11.50 -10.66
CA ARG A 128 13.63 10.84 -10.04
C ARG A 128 13.45 9.34 -10.04
N ARG A 129 14.56 8.61 -10.21
CA ARG A 129 14.69 7.18 -9.94
C ARG A 129 15.80 7.02 -8.91
N ILE A 130 15.56 6.27 -7.85
CA ILE A 130 16.49 6.03 -6.74
C ILE A 130 16.64 4.52 -6.63
N ALA A 131 17.85 3.99 -6.77
CA ALA A 131 18.09 2.56 -6.54
C ALA A 131 17.87 2.23 -5.06
N LEU A 132 17.29 1.07 -4.75
CA LEU A 132 17.09 0.65 -3.35
C LEU A 132 18.41 0.62 -2.58
N ALA A 133 19.49 0.16 -3.22
CA ALA A 133 20.84 0.15 -2.65
C ALA A 133 21.43 1.55 -2.33
N ALA A 134 20.82 2.64 -2.82
CA ALA A 134 21.24 4.00 -2.48
C ALA A 134 20.54 4.54 -1.22
N VAL A 135 19.50 3.86 -0.73
CA VAL A 135 18.76 4.27 0.47
C VAL A 135 19.50 3.78 1.70
N GLU A 136 19.91 4.70 2.57
CA GLU A 136 20.55 4.37 3.86
C GLU A 136 19.51 3.96 4.89
N LYS A 137 18.46 4.77 5.05
CA LYS A 137 17.47 4.57 6.10
C LYS A 137 16.16 5.29 5.82
N LEU A 138 15.14 4.89 6.56
CA LEU A 138 13.85 5.54 6.61
C LEU A 138 13.69 6.24 7.97
N CYS A 139 13.23 7.49 7.96
CA CYS A 139 12.92 8.23 9.19
C CYS A 139 11.41 8.45 9.32
N LEU A 140 10.88 8.15 10.49
CA LEU A 140 9.46 8.28 10.83
C LEU A 140 9.29 8.90 12.21
N SER A 141 8.13 9.48 12.47
CA SER A 141 7.70 9.79 13.82
C SER A 141 7.16 8.55 14.55
N GLU A 142 7.13 8.65 15.87
CA GLU A 142 6.45 7.70 16.77
C GLU A 142 4.93 7.95 16.82
N LEU A 143 4.49 9.08 16.27
CA LEU A 143 3.11 9.55 16.34
C LEU A 143 2.24 9.07 15.16
N SER A 144 0.93 9.25 15.32
CA SER A 144 -0.11 8.80 14.37
C SER A 144 -0.30 9.71 13.14
N ASP A 145 0.80 10.22 12.58
CA ASP A 145 0.81 10.98 11.33
C ASP A 145 1.05 10.09 10.09
N ASN A 146 1.22 10.74 8.93
CA ASN A 146 1.40 10.12 7.62
C ASN A 146 2.81 10.34 7.02
N PHE A 147 3.74 10.97 7.76
CA PHE A 147 5.04 11.38 7.26
C PHE A 147 6.09 10.29 7.37
N PHE A 148 6.95 10.23 6.36
CA PHE A 148 8.16 9.42 6.32
C PHE A 148 9.21 10.13 5.47
N ALA A 149 10.48 9.92 5.77
CA ALA A 149 11.58 10.38 4.95
C ALA A 149 12.43 9.20 4.44
N ILE A 150 12.93 9.33 3.22
CA ILE A 150 13.88 8.42 2.60
C ILE A 150 15.23 9.14 2.58
N ILE A 151 16.20 8.61 3.32
CA ILE A 151 17.54 9.18 3.44
C ILE A 151 18.47 8.54 2.41
N ILE A 152 19.14 9.36 1.61
CA ILE A 152 19.87 8.96 0.41
C ILE A 152 21.21 9.70 0.38
N PRO A 153 22.27 9.20 1.04
CA PRO A 153 23.51 9.94 1.27
C PRO A 153 24.24 10.42 0.01
N THR A 154 24.05 9.71 -1.10
CA THR A 154 24.68 10.02 -2.38
C THR A 154 24.00 11.18 -3.11
N GLU A 155 22.85 11.64 -2.61
CA GLU A 155 22.06 12.73 -3.20
C GLU A 155 21.20 13.43 -2.12
N TYR A 156 20.11 14.12 -2.51
CA TYR A 156 19.21 14.76 -1.54
C TYR A 156 18.09 13.82 -1.07
N ASP A 157 17.59 14.02 0.13
CA ASP A 157 16.57 13.18 0.75
C ASP A 157 15.15 13.49 0.26
N LEU A 158 14.21 12.61 0.57
CA LEU A 158 12.79 12.82 0.28
C LEU A 158 11.97 12.84 1.56
N LEU A 159 11.32 13.97 1.87
CA LEU A 159 10.23 14.00 2.86
C LEU A 159 8.88 13.87 2.14
N MET A 160 8.09 12.87 2.54
CA MET A 160 6.80 12.55 1.94
C MET A 160 5.73 12.26 2.99
N ALA A 161 4.46 12.35 2.58
CA ALA A 161 3.32 11.90 3.37
C ALA A 161 2.40 11.01 2.54
N SER A 162 1.99 9.89 3.15
CA SER A 162 1.08 8.90 2.56
C SER A 162 0.14 8.35 3.64
N THR A 163 -1.13 8.17 3.29
CA THR A 163 -2.10 7.43 4.13
C THR A 163 -1.76 5.93 4.23
N ARG A 164 -0.86 5.45 3.36
CA ARG A 164 -0.33 4.09 3.30
C ARG A 164 1.11 4.01 3.80
N LYS A 165 1.50 4.92 4.69
CA LYS A 165 2.86 5.00 5.24
C LYS A 165 3.39 3.63 5.69
N THR A 166 2.58 2.84 6.39
CA THR A 166 3.00 1.52 6.90
C THR A 166 3.37 0.58 5.76
N GLU A 167 2.50 0.47 4.74
CA GLU A 167 2.74 -0.37 3.56
C GLU A 167 3.97 0.08 2.78
N VAL A 168 4.11 1.39 2.53
CA VAL A 168 5.30 1.95 1.85
C VAL A 168 6.59 1.54 2.55
N VAL A 169 6.64 1.67 3.88
CA VAL A 169 7.83 1.35 4.67
C VAL A 169 8.08 -0.16 4.68
N THR A 170 7.07 -0.97 4.92
CA THR A 170 7.19 -2.44 4.88
C THR A 170 7.69 -2.90 3.50
N THR A 171 7.10 -2.39 2.41
CA THR A 171 7.53 -2.72 1.04
C THR A 171 8.99 -2.35 0.79
N LEU A 172 9.46 -1.19 1.26
CA LEU A 172 10.87 -0.79 1.08
C LEU A 172 11.82 -1.70 1.86
N VAL A 173 11.49 -2.05 3.10
CA VAL A 173 12.30 -2.95 3.93
C VAL A 173 12.38 -4.34 3.32
N GLU A 174 11.23 -4.92 2.94
CA GLU A 174 11.17 -6.24 2.31
C GLU A 174 11.88 -6.27 0.96
N ALA A 175 11.69 -5.24 0.12
CA ALA A 175 12.34 -5.17 -1.18
C ALA A 175 13.87 -5.10 -1.04
N THR A 176 14.40 -4.26 -0.14
CA THR A 176 15.84 -4.15 0.10
C THR A 176 16.44 -5.47 0.63
N LYS A 177 15.77 -6.10 1.61
CA LYS A 177 16.17 -7.41 2.15
C LYS A 177 16.12 -8.53 1.11
N SER A 178 15.21 -8.45 0.14
CA SER A 178 15.11 -9.45 -0.93
C SER A 178 16.23 -9.35 -1.99
N GLN A 179 16.86 -8.18 -2.12
CA GLN A 179 17.91 -7.92 -3.11
C GLN A 179 19.32 -8.07 -2.56
N SER A 180 19.48 -8.04 -1.24
CA SER A 180 20.78 -8.06 -0.57
C SER A 180 20.65 -8.52 0.87
N ASP A 181 21.75 -8.97 1.47
CA ASP A 181 21.82 -9.25 2.91
C ASP A 181 21.81 -7.97 3.78
N TYR A 182 21.64 -6.79 3.17
CA TYR A 182 21.52 -5.52 3.87
C TYR A 182 20.09 -5.32 4.41
N GLU A 183 19.99 -4.99 5.69
CA GLU A 183 18.73 -4.61 6.32
C GLU A 183 18.58 -3.09 6.30
N LEU A 184 17.48 -2.61 5.72
CA LEU A 184 17.19 -1.19 5.65
C LEU A 184 16.78 -0.65 7.03
N ASP A 185 17.56 0.29 7.56
CA ASP A 185 17.28 0.88 8.87
C ASP A 185 16.00 1.71 8.87
N VAL A 186 15.21 1.57 9.93
CA VAL A 186 13.99 2.34 10.17
C VAL A 186 14.09 3.06 11.51
N LEU A 187 14.29 4.38 11.46
CA LEU A 187 14.45 5.23 12.64
C LEU A 187 13.13 5.90 13.02
N PHE A 188 12.77 5.79 14.29
CA PHE A 188 11.67 6.52 14.89
C PHE A 188 12.20 7.68 15.72
N SER A 189 11.76 8.89 15.38
CA SER A 189 12.02 10.10 16.16
C SER A 189 10.98 11.15 15.81
N ASN A 190 10.47 11.83 16.83
CA ASN A 190 9.57 12.98 16.64
C ASN A 190 10.30 14.23 16.15
N ARG A 191 11.63 14.14 15.94
CA ARG A 191 12.45 15.19 15.34
C ARG A 191 13.60 14.59 14.55
N PHE A 192 13.73 14.94 13.28
CA PHE A 192 14.88 14.53 12.46
C PHE A 192 15.19 15.52 11.35
N GLU A 193 16.45 15.50 10.92
CA GLU A 193 16.95 16.28 9.81
C GLU A 193 16.89 15.50 8.49
N TYR A 194 16.78 16.23 7.40
CA TYR A 194 16.88 15.71 6.04
C TYR A 194 17.43 16.77 5.08
N ASN A 195 18.19 16.32 4.09
CA ASN A 195 18.74 17.14 3.02
C ASN A 195 17.66 17.41 1.96
N ALA A 196 16.99 18.56 2.02
CA ALA A 196 15.96 18.93 1.04
C ALA A 196 16.54 19.31 -0.35
N SER A 197 17.82 19.63 -0.40
CA SER A 197 18.67 19.74 -1.60
C SER A 197 20.15 19.57 -1.18
N SER A 198 21.08 19.65 -2.13
CA SER A 198 22.53 19.59 -1.86
C SER A 198 23.07 20.70 -0.96
N VAL A 199 22.31 21.77 -0.74
CA VAL A 199 22.72 22.96 0.03
C VAL A 199 21.70 23.37 1.09
N LEU A 200 20.65 22.57 1.28
CA LEU A 200 19.53 22.92 2.15
C LEU A 200 19.18 21.76 3.07
N ILE A 201 19.56 21.88 4.33
CA ILE A 201 19.13 20.99 5.40
C ILE A 201 17.85 21.56 6.01
N LYS A 202 16.89 20.67 6.26
CA LYS A 202 15.67 20.97 6.97
C LYS A 202 15.49 20.01 8.11
N GLU A 203 14.76 20.45 9.11
CA GLU A 203 14.36 19.63 10.24
C GLU A 203 12.84 19.54 10.26
N VAL A 204 12.33 18.34 10.44
CA VAL A 204 10.90 18.12 10.70
C VAL A 204 10.69 17.76 12.17
N GLN A 205 9.67 18.36 12.77
CA GLN A 205 9.27 18.17 14.16
C GLN A 205 7.79 17.77 14.22
N PHE A 206 7.50 16.77 15.04
CA PHE A 206 6.16 16.24 15.28
C PHE A 206 5.81 16.42 16.75
N GLU A 207 4.61 16.94 17.01
CA GLU A 207 4.11 17.25 18.34
C GLU A 207 2.67 16.74 18.44
N GLU A 208 2.37 15.93 19.46
CA GLU A 208 0.99 15.54 19.74
C GLU A 208 0.22 16.76 20.26
N VAL A 209 -0.96 16.98 19.69
CA VAL A 209 -1.86 18.08 20.06
C VAL A 209 -3.28 17.56 20.16
N GLU A 210 -4.17 18.32 20.79
CA GLU A 210 -5.58 17.95 20.85
C GLU A 210 -6.14 17.70 19.43
N GLY A 211 -6.61 16.48 19.19
CA GLY A 211 -7.19 16.08 17.90
C GLY A 211 -6.20 15.63 16.82
N GLY A 212 -4.88 15.54 17.08
CA GLY A 212 -3.96 14.95 16.11
C GLY A 212 -2.48 15.25 16.33
N VAL A 213 -1.74 15.35 15.21
CA VAL A 213 -0.30 15.61 15.21
C VAL A 213 -0.04 16.92 14.50
N LYS A 214 0.64 17.85 15.18
CA LYS A 214 1.17 19.08 14.60
C LYS A 214 2.55 18.80 14.01
N THR A 215 2.74 19.20 12.75
CA THR A 215 4.03 19.05 12.05
C THR A 215 4.62 20.41 11.73
N ARG A 216 5.90 20.61 12.04
CA ARG A 216 6.66 21.82 11.69
C ARG A 216 7.86 21.41 10.83
N ILE A 217 8.11 22.13 9.75
CA ILE A 217 9.30 21.93 8.90
C ILE A 217 10.10 23.23 8.95
N LEU A 218 11.29 23.16 9.54
CA LEU A 218 12.17 24.29 9.78
C LEU A 218 13.39 24.21 8.85
N ARG A 219 13.89 25.37 8.45
CA ARG A 219 15.20 25.47 7.80
C ARG A 219 16.27 25.55 8.88
N LYS A 220 17.32 24.74 8.77
CA LYS A 220 18.54 24.91 9.57
C LYS A 220 19.57 25.76 8.84
#